data_AF-A0A2W5TJF2-F1
#
_entry.id   AF-A0A2W5TJF2-F1
#
_cell.length_a   1.000
_cell.length_b   1.000
_cell.length_c   1.000
_cell.angle_alpha   90.00
_cell.angle_beta   90.00
_cell.angle_gamma   90.00
#
_symmetry.space_group_name_H-M   'P 1'
#
loop_
_entity.id
_entity.type
_entity.pdbx_description
1 polymer ?
#
loop_
_entity_poly.entity_id
_entity_poly.type
_entity_poly.pdbx_seq_one_letter_code
_entity_poly.pdbx_strand_id
1 'polypeptide(L)'
;MLNALCRWCEVIVNRDGGQWVQRFEEGRPVHELRRAGDCTTTGTTLRFEIDRALLTGALDVQRIERRLAAFNAEVPCTRATLVVKTNTDM
;
A
#
# COMPACT_ATOMS: atom_id res chain seq x y z
N MET A 1 3.21 -10.27 -6.77
CA MET A 1 4.01 -9.61 -7.82
C MET A 1 4.34 -8.14 -7.51
N LEU A 2 3.56 -7.43 -6.68
CA LEU A 2 3.82 -6.02 -6.32
C LEU A 2 5.19 -5.80 -5.64
N ASN A 3 5.60 -6.71 -4.77
CA ASN A 3 6.89 -6.67 -4.05
C ASN A 3 8.13 -6.71 -4.95
N ALA A 4 8.03 -7.24 -6.18
CA ALA A 4 9.15 -7.36 -7.10
C ALA A 4 9.40 -6.11 -7.96
N LEU A 5 8.41 -5.21 -8.05
CA LEU A 5 8.49 -3.96 -8.82
C LEU A 5 8.74 -2.74 -7.93
N CYS A 6 8.84 -2.96 -6.61
CA CYS A 6 9.02 -1.90 -5.64
C CYS A 6 10.45 -1.89 -5.14
N ARG A 7 11.06 -0.69 -5.08
CA ARG A 7 12.33 -0.46 -4.40
C ARG A 7 12.22 -0.91 -2.94
N TRP A 8 11.11 -0.55 -2.31
CA TRP A 8 10.74 -1.05 -1.00
C TRP A 8 9.24 -1.21 -0.83
N CYS A 9 8.85 -2.10 0.08
CA CYS A 9 7.47 -2.31 0.50
C CYS A 9 7.44 -2.53 2.02
N GLU A 10 6.55 -1.82 2.71
CA GLU A 10 6.25 -1.98 4.13
C GLU A 10 4.82 -2.48 4.28
N VAL A 11 4.67 -3.59 4.99
CA VAL A 11 3.39 -4.19 5.33
C VAL A 11 3.15 -3.99 6.81
N ILE A 12 2.01 -3.40 7.15
CA ILE A 12 1.53 -3.24 8.52
C ILE A 12 0.24 -4.03 8.65
N VAL A 13 0.22 -5.03 9.52
CA VAL A 13 -0.93 -5.89 9.75
C VAL A 13 -1.43 -5.67 11.17
N ASN A 14 -2.69 -5.24 11.30
CA ASN A 14 -3.37 -5.11 12.57
C ASN A 14 -4.25 -6.35 12.76
N ARG A 15 -3.85 -7.24 13.67
CA ARG A 15 -4.50 -8.53 13.91
C ARG A 15 -4.26 -9.03 15.33
N ASP A 16 -5.29 -9.67 15.90
CA ASP A 16 -5.24 -10.32 17.23
C ASP A 16 -4.75 -9.38 18.35
N GLY A 17 -5.19 -8.12 18.32
CA GLY A 17 -4.79 -7.12 19.31
C GLY A 17 -3.37 -6.55 19.10
N GLY A 18 -2.66 -6.95 18.04
CA GLY A 18 -1.29 -6.52 17.75
C GLY A 18 -1.13 -5.89 16.37
N GLN A 19 -0.32 -4.84 16.31
CA GLN A 19 0.20 -4.29 15.07
C GLN A 19 1.53 -4.95 14.74
N TRP A 20 1.63 -5.56 13.56
CA TRP A 20 2.80 -6.26 13.05
C TRP A 20 3.36 -5.53 11.85
N VAL A 21 4.68 -5.45 11.74
CA VAL A 21 5.36 -4.71 10.66
C VAL A 21 6.41 -5.59 10.01
N GLN A 22 6.44 -5.61 8.68
CA GLN A 22 7.47 -6.23 7.89
C GLN A 22 7.90 -5.33 6.73
N ARG A 23 9.21 -5.15 6.59
CA ARG A 23 9.84 -4.36 5.54
C ARG A 23 10.47 -5.30 4.51
N PHE A 24 10.26 -5.00 3.24
CA PHE A 24 10.86 -5.65 2.10
C PHE A 24 11.62 -4.63 1.26
N GLU A 25 12.79 -5.01 0.76
CA GLU A 25 13.58 -4.25 -0.21
C GLU A 25 13.97 -5.18 -1.36
N GLU A 26 13.70 -4.76 -2.59
CA GLU A 26 13.88 -5.60 -3.79
C GLU A 26 13.24 -7.00 -3.66
N GLY A 27 12.08 -7.05 -2.99
CA GLY A 27 11.34 -8.28 -2.71
C GLY A 27 11.91 -9.16 -1.57
N ARG A 28 13.01 -8.77 -0.92
CA ARG A 28 13.64 -9.51 0.19
C ARG A 28 13.25 -8.90 1.54
N PRO A 29 12.92 -9.71 2.56
CA PRO A 29 12.66 -9.18 3.89
C PRO A 29 13.94 -8.58 4.49
N VAL A 30 13.87 -7.32 4.93
CA VAL A 30 15.00 -6.62 5.57
C VAL A 30 15.15 -7.04 7.03
N HIS A 31 14.03 -7.41 7.66
CA HIS A 31 13.99 -7.91 9.03
C HIS A 31 12.85 -8.93 9.17
N GLU A 32 12.92 -9.73 10.24
CA GLU A 32 11.84 -10.62 10.62
C GLU A 32 10.57 -9.84 10.98
N LEU A 33 9.42 -10.51 10.90
CA LEU A 33 8.14 -9.93 11.30
C LEU A 33 8.20 -9.50 12.76
N ARG A 34 7.98 -8.21 13.02
CA ARG A 34 8.04 -7.66 14.38
C ARG A 34 6.69 -7.11 14.82
N ARG A 35 6.36 -7.30 16.10
CA ARG A 35 5.24 -6.61 16.73
C ARG A 35 5.65 -5.16 17.02
N ALA A 36 4.95 -4.20 16.44
CA ALA A 36 5.18 -2.77 16.62
C ALA A 36 4.35 -2.15 17.75
N GLY A 37 3.29 -2.81 18.21
CA GLY A 37 2.48 -2.34 19.33
C GLY A 37 1.15 -3.08 19.47
N ASP A 38 0.30 -2.61 20.37
CA ASP A 38 -1.09 -3.05 20.51
C ASP A 38 -1.99 -2.31 19.50
N CYS A 39 -3.00 -2.98 18.97
CA CYS A 39 -4.01 -2.36 18.12
C CYS A 39 -5.42 -2.85 18.49
N THR A 40 -6.40 -1.95 18.47
CA THR A 40 -7.82 -2.30 18.68
C THR A 40 -8.57 -2.53 17.37
N THR A 41 -7.95 -2.19 16.25
CA THR A 41 -8.53 -2.32 14.91
C THR A 41 -7.98 -3.55 14.20
N THR A 42 -8.66 -3.95 13.13
CA THR A 42 -8.16 -4.94 12.18
C THR A 42 -7.93 -4.27 10.83
N GLY A 43 -6.95 -4.77 10.07
CA GLY A 43 -6.68 -4.24 8.75
C GLY A 43 -5.27 -4.55 8.27
N THR A 44 -5.03 -4.30 6.99
CA THR A 44 -3.70 -4.39 6.39
C THR A 44 -3.40 -3.09 5.67
N THR A 45 -2.28 -2.48 6.02
CA THR A 45 -1.77 -1.30 5.32
C THR A 45 -0.53 -1.71 4.56
N LEU A 46 -0.51 -1.40 3.27
CA LEU A 46 0.66 -1.57 2.40
C LEU A 46 1.16 -0.19 2.00
N ARG A 47 2.46 0.05 2.20
CA ARG A 47 3.16 1.25 1.73
C ARG A 47 4.29 0.79 0.84
N PHE A 48 4.45 1.37 -0.34
CA PHE A 48 5.50 0.96 -1.25
C PHE A 48 5.98 2.12 -2.11
N GLU A 49 7.24 2.05 -2.52
CA GLU A 49 7.82 2.92 -3.54
C GLU A 49 8.16 2.07 -4.77
N ILE A 50 7.61 2.47 -5.92
CA ILE A 50 7.86 1.82 -7.20
C ILE A 50 9.27 2.18 -7.68
N ASP A 51 10.00 1.21 -8.21
CA ASP A 51 11.25 1.49 -8.91
C ASP A 51 10.98 2.24 -10.22
N ARG A 52 11.46 3.49 -10.32
CA ARG A 52 11.28 4.33 -11.51
C ARG A 52 11.94 3.73 -12.75
N ALA A 53 12.99 2.92 -12.61
CA ALA A 53 13.65 2.27 -13.74
C ALA A 53 12.75 1.18 -14.38
N LEU A 54 11.88 0.56 -13.58
CA LEU A 54 10.92 -0.45 -14.05
C LEU A 54 9.61 0.16 -14.55
N LEU A 55 9.38 1.45 -14.27
CA LEU A 55 8.15 2.14 -14.61
C LEU A 55 8.27 2.85 -15.97
N THR A 56 7.59 2.30 -16.98
CA THR A 56 7.59 2.85 -18.35
C THR A 56 6.59 3.99 -18.58
N GLY A 57 5.91 4.49 -17.54
CA GLY A 57 4.93 5.58 -17.67
C GLY A 57 4.54 6.21 -16.34
N ALA A 58 4.02 7.44 -16.40
CA ALA A 58 3.55 8.12 -15.19
C ALA A 58 2.27 7.47 -14.63
N LEU A 59 2.08 7.60 -13.31
CA LEU A 59 0.83 7.22 -12.66
C LEU A 59 -0.29 8.17 -13.15
N ASP A 60 -1.24 7.63 -13.92
CA ASP A 60 -2.43 8.36 -14.33
C ASP A 60 -3.47 8.34 -13.20
N VAL A 61 -3.51 9.42 -12.43
CA VAL A 61 -4.46 9.61 -11.32
C VAL A 61 -5.90 9.54 -11.82
N GLN A 62 -6.21 10.12 -12.99
CA GLN A 62 -7.56 10.10 -13.54
C GLN A 62 -8.01 8.68 -13.89
N ARG A 63 -7.09 7.83 -14.35
CA ARG A 63 -7.39 6.41 -14.59
C ARG A 63 -7.77 5.68 -13.30
N ILE A 64 -7.10 5.98 -12.18
CA ILE A 64 -7.41 5.41 -10.88
C ILE A 64 -8.77 5.90 -10.39
N GLU A 65 -9.04 7.21 -10.49
CA GLU A 65 -10.32 7.82 -10.13
C GLU A 65 -11.48 7.20 -10.89
N ARG A 66 -11.36 7.09 -12.22
CA ARG A 66 -12.38 6.44 -13.07
C ARG A 66 -12.65 5.00 -12.64
N ARG A 67 -11.60 4.23 -12.35
CA ARG A 67 -11.75 2.83 -11.94
C ARG A 67 -12.33 2.69 -10.54
N LEU A 68 -11.96 3.59 -9.62
CA LEU A 68 -12.51 3.65 -8.28
C LEU A 68 -14.01 3.97 -8.29
N ALA A 69 -14.43 4.94 -9.11
CA ALA A 69 -15.84 5.28 -9.27
C ALA A 69 -16.66 4.10 -9.80
N ALA A 70 -16.14 3.40 -10.81
CA ALA A 70 -16.77 2.18 -11.33
C ALA A 70 -16.87 1.09 -10.25
N PHE A 71 -15.80 0.85 -9.49
CA PHE A 71 -15.79 -0.14 -8.42
C PHE A 71 -16.83 0.17 -7.32
N ASN A 72 -16.92 1.42 -6.87
CA ASN A 72 -17.91 1.81 -5.85
C ASN A 72 -19.35 1.68 -6.36
N ALA A 73 -19.59 1.85 -7.67
CA ALA A 73 -20.91 1.63 -8.28
C ALA A 73 -21.27 0.14 -8.40
N GLU A 74 -20.29 -0.72 -8.71
CA GLU A 74 -20.45 -2.18 -8.81
C GLU A 74 -20.59 -2.84 -7.44
N VAL A 75 -19.95 -2.29 -6.39
CA VAL A 75 -19.87 -2.87 -5.05
C VAL A 75 -20.37 -1.87 -3.99
N PRO A 76 -21.70 -1.66 -3.88
CA PRO A 76 -22.26 -0.60 -3.02
C PRO A 76 -22.05 -0.82 -1.51
N CYS A 77 -21.74 -2.04 -1.08
CA CYS A 77 -21.45 -2.36 0.32
C CYS A 77 -19.99 -2.06 0.75
N THR A 78 -19.13 -1.67 -0.20
CA THR A 78 -17.72 -1.37 0.08
C THR A 78 -17.44 0.09 -0.19
N ARG A 79 -16.72 0.75 0.71
CA ARG A 79 -16.23 2.12 0.50
C ARG A 79 -14.75 2.09 0.20
N ALA A 80 -14.40 2.35 -1.06
CA ALA A 80 -13.02 2.62 -1.44
C ALA A 80 -12.83 4.13 -1.66
N THR A 81 -11.69 4.65 -1.24
CA THR A 81 -11.37 6.08 -1.28
C THR A 81 -9.95 6.27 -1.79
N LEU A 82 -9.77 7.22 -2.71
CA LEU A 82 -8.46 7.66 -3.19
C LEU A 82 -8.13 8.98 -2.51
N VAL A 83 -6.94 9.08 -1.93
CA VAL A 83 -6.39 10.32 -1.41
C VAL A 83 -5.06 10.57 -2.09
N VAL A 84 -4.97 11.64 -2.88
CA VAL A 84 -3.72 12.04 -3.55
C VAL A 84 -3.01 13.04 -2.66
N LYS A 85 -1.79 12.71 -2.23
CA LYS A 85 -0.90 13.61 -1.50
C LYS A 85 0.28 13.95 -2.41
N THR A 86 0.41 15.21 -2.79
CA THR A 86 1.62 15.71 -3.47
C THR A 86 2.64 16.05 -2.39
N ASN A 87 3.68 15.22 -2.25
CA ASN A 87 4.79 15.54 -1.37
C ASN A 87 5.72 16.50 -2.13
N THR A 88 5.58 17.81 -1.86
CA THR A 88 6.50 18.84 -2.34
C THR A 88 7.66 18.95 -1.35
N ASP A 89 8.44 17.88 -1.21
CA ASP A 89 9.72 17.89 -0.49
C ASP A 89 10.57 16.70 -0.95
N MET A 90 11.33 16.94 -2.02
CA MET A 90 12.73 16.53 -2.23
C MET A 90 13.27 17.11 -3.53
#